data_AF-A0A8B9TK16-F1
#
_entry.id   AF-A0A8B9TK16-F1
#
_cell.length_a   1.000
_cell.length_b   1.000
_cell.length_c   1.000
_cell.angle_alpha   90.00
_cell.angle_beta   90.00
_cell.angle_gamma   90.00
#
_symmetry.space_group_name_H-M   'P 1'
#
loop_
_entity.id
_entity.type
_entity.pdbx_description
1 polymer ?
#
loop_
_entity_poly.entity_id
_entity_poly.type
_entity_poly.pdbx_seq_one_letter_code
_entity_poly.pdbx_strand_id
1 'polypeptide(L)'
;MLTDGQPNVGKFDIRTHVKKAIEGKYPLYNLGFGYGVDYGFLEKMALENKGLARRIYPDSDSALQLQGFYDEVSNPMLMDVELHYPENEISGLTKNSFKHFYDGSEIVVAGRFADINQNSLTVDVKGEGANDVLSFTTQQDAEQTAKAFQEQEYIFGDYIERLWAYLTIEQLLEKRHVTREEKENLTAEVLDLSLKYKFVTPLTSMVVTKPEDYDNQAGIADKTTEGIDIFTLALLAPRYLHVDEHPHKTLNLCITKQTPVICFTVDGDPHFIISVPQKEDAICFNINEKPGDVLSLINDPVTGITVNGELIGDKRANSDANSQNTYFGKLGIANKYLNLKVTVTSEKITIQNGNEKTAFTWLDSVTLQQEGLTLIINKEKNLVLSMGDGASFVIVLHQVWKKHPLHQDFLGLYTLKSHKLSEQTHGLLGQFFHPIDFTILEIHPGSDPKKPDATMIIKNKELTVTR
;
A
#
# COMPACT_ATOMS: atom_id res chain seq x y z
N MET A 1 -16.43 8.17 -13.46
CA MET A 1 -17.51 7.68 -12.56
C MET A 1 -16.85 7.29 -11.25
N LEU A 2 -17.46 7.61 -10.10
CA LEU A 2 -16.98 7.23 -8.77
C LEU A 2 -18.08 6.46 -8.04
N THR A 3 -17.76 5.32 -7.43
CA THR A 3 -18.70 4.50 -6.64
C THR A 3 -17.99 3.83 -5.47
N ASP A 4 -18.70 3.62 -4.37
CA ASP A 4 -18.25 2.88 -3.18
C ASP A 4 -18.94 1.52 -3.02
N GLY A 5 -19.91 1.22 -3.88
CA GLY A 5 -20.70 -0.01 -3.78
C GLY A 5 -21.27 -0.52 -5.11
N GLN A 6 -22.12 -1.53 -4.97
CA GLN A 6 -22.82 -2.17 -6.08
C GLN A 6 -24.15 -1.46 -6.39
N PRO A 7 -24.60 -1.48 -7.66
CA PRO A 7 -25.90 -0.92 -8.04
C PRO A 7 -27.04 -1.67 -7.35
N ASN A 8 -27.85 -0.97 -6.57
CA ASN A 8 -28.97 -1.53 -5.80
C ASN A 8 -30.36 -1.02 -6.27
N VAL A 9 -30.40 -0.07 -7.20
CA VAL A 9 -31.62 0.50 -7.77
C VAL A 9 -31.48 0.54 -9.29
N GLY A 10 -32.53 0.14 -10.02
CA GLY A 10 -32.59 0.26 -11.48
C GLY A 10 -32.21 -1.02 -12.24
N LYS A 11 -31.70 -0.84 -13.47
CA LYS A 11 -31.42 -1.95 -14.41
C LYS A 11 -30.12 -2.68 -14.07
N PHE A 12 -30.11 -3.99 -14.32
CA PHE A 12 -28.96 -4.86 -14.01
C PHE A 12 -27.98 -5.07 -15.18
N ASP A 13 -28.37 -4.78 -16.43
CA ASP A 13 -27.48 -4.92 -17.61
C ASP A 13 -26.73 -3.62 -17.93
N ILE A 14 -25.97 -3.12 -16.96
CA ILE A 14 -25.39 -1.77 -17.03
C ILE A 14 -24.32 -1.65 -18.13
N ARG A 15 -23.42 -2.65 -18.26
CA ARG A 15 -22.31 -2.62 -19.23
C ARG A 15 -22.80 -2.46 -20.67
N THR A 16 -23.81 -3.23 -21.07
CA THR A 16 -24.38 -3.17 -22.43
C THR A 16 -24.99 -1.79 -22.71
N HIS A 17 -25.73 -1.24 -21.75
CA HIS A 17 -26.34 0.08 -21.89
C HIS A 17 -25.28 1.19 -21.95
N VAL A 18 -24.24 1.13 -21.10
CA VAL A 18 -23.14 2.10 -21.09
C VAL A 18 -22.37 2.06 -22.41
N LYS A 19 -21.98 0.87 -22.86
CA LYS A 19 -21.29 0.69 -24.16
C LYS A 19 -22.09 1.25 -25.32
N LYS A 20 -23.40 1.00 -25.33
CA LYS A 20 -24.33 1.53 -26.34
C LYS A 20 -24.54 3.04 -26.23
N ALA A 21 -24.43 3.63 -25.05
CA ALA A 21 -24.60 5.08 -24.87
C ALA A 21 -23.33 5.86 -25.27
N ILE A 22 -22.15 5.32 -24.95
CA ILE A 22 -20.87 5.96 -25.23
C ILE A 22 -20.50 5.84 -26.72
N GLU A 23 -20.76 4.68 -27.35
CA GLU A 23 -20.45 4.41 -28.76
C GLU A 23 -18.99 4.74 -29.16
N GLY A 24 -18.06 4.59 -28.22
CA GLY A 24 -16.64 4.87 -28.42
C GLY A 24 -16.26 6.35 -28.57
N LYS A 25 -17.19 7.29 -28.29
CA LYS A 25 -16.98 8.74 -28.44
C LYS A 25 -15.99 9.32 -27.42
N TYR A 26 -15.99 8.81 -26.20
CA TYR A 26 -15.14 9.28 -25.10
C TYR A 26 -14.76 8.10 -24.19
N PRO A 27 -13.67 8.21 -23.41
CA PRO A 27 -13.23 7.14 -22.54
C PRO A 27 -14.10 7.13 -21.27
N LEU A 28 -14.33 5.95 -20.70
CA LEU A 28 -14.96 5.83 -19.39
C LEU A 28 -13.94 5.46 -18.32
N TYR A 29 -13.71 6.38 -17.40
CA TYR A 29 -12.91 6.14 -16.21
C TYR A 29 -13.76 5.75 -15.02
N ASN A 30 -13.46 4.62 -14.39
CA ASN A 30 -14.21 4.10 -13.26
C ASN A 30 -13.35 4.11 -11.99
N LEU A 31 -13.76 4.89 -10.99
CA LEU A 31 -13.09 5.02 -9.70
C LEU A 31 -13.88 4.21 -8.67
N GLY A 32 -13.26 3.15 -8.16
CA GLY A 32 -13.85 2.30 -7.13
C GLY A 32 -13.32 2.69 -5.75
N PHE A 33 -14.15 3.29 -4.90
CA PHE A 33 -13.77 3.72 -3.56
C PHE A 33 -13.93 2.56 -2.56
N GLY A 34 -12.85 2.22 -1.86
CA GLY A 34 -12.88 1.14 -0.88
C GLY A 34 -12.91 -0.26 -1.49
N TYR A 35 -13.36 -1.22 -0.69
CA TYR A 35 -13.38 -2.64 -1.03
C TYR A 35 -14.80 -3.20 -1.25
N GLY A 36 -15.84 -2.38 -1.05
CA GLY A 36 -17.25 -2.76 -1.25
C GLY A 36 -17.71 -2.78 -2.71
N VAL A 37 -16.84 -2.38 -3.64
CA VAL A 37 -17.10 -2.34 -5.08
C VAL A 37 -16.75 -3.67 -5.76
N ASP A 38 -17.55 -4.08 -6.76
CA ASP A 38 -17.13 -5.10 -7.71
C ASP A 38 -16.15 -4.47 -8.71
N TYR A 39 -14.86 -4.54 -8.38
CA TYR A 39 -13.82 -3.92 -9.20
C TYR A 39 -13.65 -4.60 -10.55
N GLY A 40 -13.78 -5.92 -10.63
CA GLY A 40 -13.71 -6.65 -11.90
C GLY A 40 -14.83 -6.24 -12.86
N PHE A 41 -16.02 -5.90 -12.34
CA PHE A 41 -17.08 -5.29 -13.12
C PHE A 41 -16.72 -3.88 -13.62
N LEU A 42 -16.16 -3.03 -12.76
CA LEU A 42 -15.74 -1.67 -13.10
C LEU A 42 -14.62 -1.66 -14.17
N GLU A 43 -13.63 -2.53 -14.01
CA GLU A 43 -12.52 -2.70 -14.93
C GLU A 43 -13.00 -3.12 -16.32
N LYS A 44 -13.83 -4.16 -16.40
CA LYS A 44 -14.42 -4.60 -17.67
C LYS A 44 -15.23 -3.50 -18.36
N MET A 45 -16.02 -2.75 -17.60
CA MET A 45 -16.81 -1.65 -18.15
C MET A 45 -15.90 -0.52 -18.68
N ALA A 46 -14.80 -0.21 -18.00
CA ALA A 46 -13.86 0.81 -18.44
C ALA A 46 -13.11 0.37 -19.71
N LEU A 47 -12.59 -0.86 -19.74
CA LEU A 47 -11.88 -1.43 -20.90
C LEU A 47 -12.76 -1.48 -22.15
N GLU A 48 -14.03 -1.88 -22.02
CA GLU A 48 -15.01 -1.87 -23.12
C GLU A 48 -15.26 -0.48 -23.73
N ASN A 49 -14.95 0.57 -22.97
CA ASN A 49 -15.17 1.96 -23.32
C ASN A 49 -13.85 2.75 -23.39
N LYS A 50 -12.74 2.07 -23.74
CA LYS A 50 -11.42 2.69 -23.99
C LYS A 50 -10.88 3.54 -22.82
N GLY A 51 -11.31 3.27 -21.59
CA GLY A 51 -10.79 3.90 -20.38
C GLY A 51 -10.15 2.87 -19.44
N LEU A 52 -9.94 3.27 -18.19
CA LEU A 52 -9.37 2.42 -17.15
C LEU A 52 -10.18 2.51 -15.85
N ALA A 53 -10.05 1.48 -15.01
CA ALA A 53 -10.54 1.52 -13.64
C ALA A 53 -9.38 1.79 -12.68
N ARG A 54 -9.67 2.53 -11.60
CA ARG A 54 -8.70 2.82 -10.54
C ARG A 54 -9.37 2.61 -9.20
N ARG A 55 -8.71 1.88 -8.30
CA ARG A 55 -9.14 1.77 -6.92
C ARG A 55 -8.67 2.99 -6.14
N ILE A 56 -9.59 3.57 -5.37
CA ILE A 56 -9.29 4.61 -4.39
C ILE A 56 -9.34 3.96 -3.02
N TYR A 57 -8.19 3.89 -2.36
CA TYR A 57 -8.08 3.29 -1.03
C TYR A 57 -8.65 4.25 0.01
N PRO A 58 -9.49 3.77 0.94
CA PRO A 58 -10.16 4.59 1.94
C PRO A 58 -9.17 4.94 3.07
N ASP A 59 -8.37 5.97 2.85
CA ASP A 59 -7.29 6.40 3.74
C ASP A 59 -7.24 7.94 3.77
N SER A 60 -6.39 8.48 4.63
CA SER A 60 -6.11 9.90 4.79
C SER A 60 -5.76 10.61 3.48
N ASP A 61 -5.19 9.92 2.50
CA ASP A 61 -4.79 10.42 1.19
C ASP A 61 -5.80 10.15 0.06
N SER A 62 -7.00 9.61 0.31
CA SER A 62 -7.98 9.32 -0.77
C SER A 62 -8.28 10.54 -1.64
N ALA A 63 -8.30 11.74 -1.04
CA ALA A 63 -8.49 12.99 -1.78
C ALA A 63 -7.30 13.27 -2.73
N LEU A 64 -6.08 12.97 -2.32
CA LEU A 64 -4.88 13.07 -3.16
C LEU A 64 -4.84 11.97 -4.22
N GLN A 65 -5.29 10.75 -3.91
CA GLN A 65 -5.44 9.68 -4.92
C GLN A 65 -6.42 10.08 -6.02
N LEU A 66 -7.57 10.69 -5.64
CA LEU A 66 -8.55 11.22 -6.57
C LEU A 66 -7.99 12.38 -7.40
N GLN A 67 -7.28 13.31 -6.75
CA GLN A 67 -6.64 14.43 -7.42
C GLN A 67 -5.56 13.94 -8.40
N GLY A 68 -4.66 13.07 -7.97
CA GLY A 68 -3.60 12.53 -8.82
C GLY A 68 -4.15 11.76 -10.02
N PHE A 69 -5.22 10.99 -9.84
CA PHE A 69 -5.92 10.38 -10.97
C PHE A 69 -6.51 11.43 -11.92
N TYR A 70 -7.13 12.49 -11.40
CA TYR A 70 -7.67 13.55 -12.24
C TYR A 70 -6.55 14.27 -13.00
N ASP A 71 -5.45 14.61 -12.34
CA ASP A 71 -4.29 15.25 -12.96
C ASP A 71 -3.75 14.40 -14.13
N GLU A 72 -3.69 13.08 -13.97
CA GLU A 72 -3.29 12.10 -15.02
C GLU A 72 -4.15 12.16 -16.29
N VAL A 73 -5.45 12.42 -16.16
CA VAL A 73 -6.41 12.37 -17.29
C VAL A 73 -7.02 13.72 -17.68
N SER A 74 -6.65 14.80 -16.98
CA SER A 74 -7.28 16.12 -17.10
C SER A 74 -6.87 16.87 -18.36
N ASN A 75 -5.67 16.61 -18.88
CA ASN A 75 -5.07 17.38 -19.96
C ASN A 75 -4.78 16.48 -21.19
N PRO A 76 -5.79 16.10 -21.99
CA PRO A 76 -5.57 15.37 -23.24
C PRO A 76 -4.88 16.29 -24.27
N MET A 77 -3.72 15.86 -24.76
CA MET A 77 -2.95 16.58 -25.78
C MET A 77 -3.22 16.08 -27.20
N LEU A 78 -3.41 14.77 -27.37
CA LEU A 78 -3.74 14.16 -28.66
C LEU A 78 -4.85 13.13 -28.50
N MET A 79 -5.67 13.01 -29.55
CA MET A 79 -6.72 12.02 -29.72
C MET A 79 -6.35 11.05 -30.84
N ASP A 80 -6.90 9.84 -30.80
CA ASP A 80 -6.75 8.84 -31.88
C ASP A 80 -5.31 8.68 -32.38
N VAL A 81 -4.40 8.44 -31.42
CA VAL A 81 -2.98 8.24 -31.67
C VAL A 81 -2.73 6.86 -32.26
N GLU A 82 -2.12 6.80 -33.44
CA GLU A 82 -1.81 5.56 -34.16
C GLU A 82 -0.34 5.51 -34.54
N LEU A 83 0.32 4.41 -34.18
CA LEU A 83 1.70 4.12 -34.54
C LEU A 83 1.72 3.02 -35.61
N HIS A 84 2.12 3.38 -36.82
CA HIS A 84 2.17 2.48 -37.96
C HIS A 84 3.58 1.91 -38.12
N TYR A 85 3.64 0.58 -38.09
CA TYR A 85 4.85 -0.19 -38.32
C TYR A 85 4.69 -0.97 -39.63
N PRO A 86 5.76 -1.20 -40.42
CA PRO A 86 5.67 -1.97 -41.64
C PRO A 86 5.30 -3.44 -41.34
N GLU A 87 4.19 -3.93 -41.90
CA GLU A 87 3.62 -5.24 -41.55
C GLU A 87 4.57 -6.42 -41.80
N ASN A 88 5.42 -6.34 -42.82
CA ASN A 88 6.36 -7.41 -43.19
C ASN A 88 7.61 -7.47 -42.30
N GLU A 89 7.81 -6.46 -41.45
CA GLU A 89 9.02 -6.28 -40.67
C GLU A 89 8.84 -6.71 -39.20
N ILE A 90 7.60 -6.85 -38.73
CA ILE A 90 7.27 -7.10 -37.32
C ILE A 90 6.48 -8.41 -37.17
N SER A 91 6.97 -9.32 -36.33
CA SER A 91 6.34 -10.62 -36.04
C SER A 91 5.42 -10.62 -34.83
N GLY A 92 5.51 -9.61 -33.95
CA GLY A 92 4.62 -9.42 -32.82
C GLY A 92 4.68 -7.99 -32.33
N LEU A 93 3.54 -7.35 -32.11
CA LEU A 93 3.44 -5.94 -31.73
C LEU A 93 2.40 -5.80 -30.60
N THR A 94 2.74 -5.02 -29.59
CA THR A 94 1.78 -4.60 -28.57
C THR A 94 0.76 -3.61 -29.17
N LYS A 95 -0.27 -3.24 -28.39
CA LYS A 95 -1.22 -2.19 -28.77
C LYS A 95 -0.50 -0.96 -29.34
N ASN A 96 -0.92 -0.54 -30.53
CA ASN A 96 -0.33 0.58 -31.28
C ASN A 96 -1.35 1.68 -31.64
N SER A 97 -2.59 1.56 -31.15
CA SER A 97 -3.65 2.56 -31.31
C SER A 97 -4.22 2.95 -29.94
N PHE A 98 -4.22 4.25 -29.65
CA PHE A 98 -4.56 4.81 -28.35
C PHE A 98 -5.55 5.96 -28.53
N LYS A 99 -6.65 5.94 -27.77
CA LYS A 99 -7.71 6.95 -27.97
C LYS A 99 -7.30 8.34 -27.50
N HIS A 100 -6.45 8.43 -26.49
CA HIS A 100 -5.98 9.68 -25.89
C HIS A 100 -4.51 9.56 -25.49
N PHE A 101 -3.80 10.68 -25.56
CA PHE A 101 -2.49 10.90 -24.97
C PHE A 101 -2.58 12.14 -24.06
N TYR A 102 -2.14 12.00 -22.82
CA TYR A 102 -2.28 13.04 -21.77
C TYR A 102 -0.94 13.72 -21.49
N ASP A 103 -0.99 15.00 -21.11
CA ASP A 103 0.19 15.73 -20.67
C ASP A 103 0.83 15.05 -19.46
N GLY A 104 2.16 14.88 -19.49
CA GLY A 104 2.92 14.13 -18.49
C GLY A 104 2.78 12.60 -18.56
N SER A 105 2.01 12.05 -19.51
CA SER A 105 1.93 10.59 -19.75
C SER A 105 2.90 10.12 -20.84
N GLU A 106 2.98 8.80 -21.04
CA GLU A 106 3.81 8.18 -22.06
C GLU A 106 3.06 7.04 -22.77
N ILE A 107 3.26 6.92 -24.10
CA ILE A 107 2.84 5.77 -24.89
C ILE A 107 4.07 4.91 -25.18
N VAL A 108 4.00 3.65 -24.76
CA VAL A 108 5.05 2.64 -25.02
C VAL A 108 4.48 1.55 -25.92
N VAL A 109 5.13 1.33 -27.06
CA VAL A 109 4.84 0.23 -27.97
C VAL A 109 6.10 -0.60 -28.12
N ALA A 110 5.98 -1.90 -27.89
CA ALA A 110 7.05 -2.86 -28.06
C ALA A 110 6.69 -3.86 -29.17
N GLY A 111 7.70 -4.31 -29.89
CA GLY A 111 7.52 -5.31 -30.93
C GLY A 111 8.77 -6.15 -31.15
N ARG A 112 8.59 -7.22 -31.92
CA ARG A 112 9.66 -8.13 -32.31
C ARG A 112 9.80 -8.11 -33.82
N PHE A 113 11.03 -7.91 -34.31
CA PHE A 113 11.32 -8.01 -35.75
C PHE A 113 11.02 -9.41 -36.29
N ALA A 114 10.61 -9.48 -37.55
CA ALA A 114 10.42 -10.74 -38.27
C ALA A 114 11.76 -11.35 -38.72
N ASP A 115 12.72 -10.52 -39.12
CA ASP A 115 14.09 -10.91 -39.47
C ASP A 115 15.10 -10.26 -38.50
N ILE A 116 16.05 -11.05 -38.01
CA ILE A 116 17.10 -10.60 -37.11
C ILE A 116 18.14 -9.70 -37.81
N ASN A 117 18.20 -9.75 -39.14
CA ASN A 117 19.14 -8.97 -39.95
C ASN A 117 18.58 -7.61 -40.39
N GLN A 118 17.41 -7.24 -39.88
CA GLN A 118 16.77 -6.00 -40.26
C GLN A 118 17.38 -4.82 -39.49
N ASN A 119 18.05 -3.92 -40.21
CA ASN A 119 18.81 -2.82 -39.62
C ASN A 119 18.14 -1.45 -39.77
N SER A 120 16.90 -1.40 -40.25
CA SER A 120 16.15 -0.15 -40.39
C SER A 120 14.68 -0.41 -40.11
N LEU A 121 14.11 0.40 -39.22
CA LEU A 121 12.68 0.48 -38.95
C LEU A 121 12.24 1.93 -39.16
N THR A 122 11.19 2.12 -39.97
CA THR A 122 10.51 3.42 -40.10
C THR A 122 9.15 3.32 -39.41
N VAL A 123 8.85 4.26 -38.52
CA VAL A 123 7.59 4.31 -37.78
C VAL A 123 6.89 5.63 -38.07
N ASP A 124 5.63 5.56 -38.49
CA ASP A 124 4.79 6.72 -38.69
C ASP A 124 3.80 6.87 -37.53
N VAL A 125 3.90 7.98 -36.81
CA VAL A 125 3.01 8.33 -35.70
C VAL A 125 2.03 9.39 -36.18
N LYS A 126 0.73 9.13 -35.99
CA LYS A 126 -0.36 10.07 -36.29
C LYS A 126 -1.21 10.29 -35.05
N GLY A 127 -1.78 11.47 -34.92
CA GLY A 127 -2.75 11.79 -33.86
C GLY A 127 -3.45 13.12 -34.12
N GLU A 128 -4.61 13.33 -33.52
CA GLU A 128 -5.41 14.54 -33.68
C GLU A 128 -5.21 15.47 -32.47
N GLY A 129 -4.61 16.64 -32.69
CA GLY A 129 -4.57 17.72 -31.70
C GLY A 129 -5.83 18.58 -31.77
N ALA A 130 -5.95 19.56 -30.88
CA ALA A 130 -7.14 20.41 -30.79
C ALA A 130 -7.44 21.21 -32.08
N ASN A 131 -6.40 21.63 -32.81
CA ASN A 131 -6.52 22.44 -34.02
C ASN A 131 -5.93 21.78 -35.27
N ASP A 132 -4.99 20.86 -35.10
CA ASP A 132 -4.15 20.32 -36.18
C ASP A 132 -3.92 18.82 -35.99
N VAL A 133 -3.65 18.13 -37.09
CA VAL A 133 -3.22 16.72 -37.07
C VAL A 133 -1.71 16.66 -36.90
N LEU A 134 -1.26 15.92 -35.89
CA LEU A 134 0.14 15.54 -35.72
C LEU A 134 0.45 14.37 -36.65
N SER A 135 1.50 14.52 -37.45
CA SER A 135 2.09 13.42 -38.22
C SER A 135 3.60 13.52 -38.09
N PHE A 136 4.23 12.46 -37.60
CA PHE A 136 5.67 12.40 -37.37
C PHE A 136 6.20 11.05 -37.83
N THR A 137 7.27 11.07 -38.63
CA THR A 137 7.95 9.86 -39.09
C THR A 137 9.32 9.80 -38.45
N THR A 138 9.65 8.67 -37.83
CA THR A 138 10.98 8.41 -37.27
C THR A 138 11.61 7.19 -37.92
N GLN A 139 12.94 7.23 -38.08
CA GLN A 139 13.72 6.11 -38.57
C GLN A 139 14.75 5.72 -37.52
N GLN A 140 14.94 4.41 -37.35
CA GLN A 140 15.97 3.89 -36.47
C GLN A 140 17.37 4.33 -36.93
N ASP A 141 18.13 4.93 -36.01
CA ASP A 141 19.55 5.20 -36.20
C ASP A 141 20.37 4.03 -35.64
N ALA A 142 20.93 3.21 -36.53
CA ALA A 142 21.68 2.02 -36.16
C ALA A 142 22.99 2.36 -35.41
N GLU A 143 23.63 3.49 -35.70
CA GLU A 143 24.86 3.90 -35.03
C GLU A 143 24.59 4.40 -33.61
N GLN A 144 23.53 5.18 -33.40
CA GLN A 144 23.10 5.59 -32.06
C GLN A 144 22.66 4.40 -31.22
N THR A 145 21.92 3.46 -31.82
CA THR A 145 21.46 2.24 -31.16
C THR A 145 22.68 1.41 -30.71
N ALA A 146 23.67 1.21 -31.58
CA ALA A 146 24.89 0.48 -31.26
C ALA A 146 25.70 1.14 -30.12
N LYS A 147 25.80 2.47 -30.11
CA LYS A 147 26.45 3.22 -29.02
C LYS A 147 25.72 3.06 -27.69
N ALA A 148 24.40 3.18 -27.68
CA ALA A 148 23.59 3.01 -26.47
C ALA A 148 23.75 1.60 -25.87
N PHE A 149 23.78 0.56 -26.71
CA PHE A 149 24.04 -0.80 -26.25
C PHE A 149 25.46 -1.00 -25.69
N GLN A 150 26.49 -0.37 -26.29
CA GLN A 150 27.86 -0.43 -25.80
C GLN A 150 28.04 0.29 -24.46
N GLU A 151 27.43 1.47 -24.29
CA GLU A 151 27.51 2.24 -23.04
C GLU A 151 26.81 1.55 -21.87
N GLN A 152 25.85 0.67 -22.15
CA GLN A 152 24.99 0.08 -21.14
C GLN A 152 25.01 -1.45 -21.15
N GLU A 153 26.06 -2.07 -21.70
CA GLU A 153 26.22 -3.52 -21.87
C GLU A 153 26.08 -4.31 -20.55
N TYR A 154 26.38 -3.70 -19.40
CA TYR A 154 26.22 -4.31 -18.07
C TYR A 154 24.77 -4.29 -17.53
N ILE A 155 23.92 -3.39 -18.04
CA ILE A 155 22.53 -3.16 -17.56
C ILE A 155 21.51 -3.79 -18.52
N PHE A 156 21.74 -3.73 -19.83
CA PHE A 156 20.79 -4.10 -20.88
C PHE A 156 21.18 -5.43 -21.53
N GLY A 157 21.06 -6.52 -20.78
CA GLY A 157 21.04 -7.88 -21.36
C GLY A 157 19.79 -8.11 -22.21
N ASP A 158 19.02 -9.17 -21.93
CA ASP A 158 17.74 -9.47 -22.60
C ASP A 158 16.58 -8.52 -22.20
N TYR A 159 16.87 -7.36 -21.59
CA TYR A 159 15.87 -6.48 -20.97
C TYR A 159 14.80 -5.98 -21.96
N ILE A 160 15.20 -5.56 -23.17
CA ILE A 160 14.24 -5.06 -24.18
C ILE A 160 13.30 -6.18 -24.65
N GLU A 161 13.82 -7.39 -24.78
CA GLU A 161 13.02 -8.57 -25.09
C GLU A 161 12.05 -8.91 -23.94
N ARG A 162 12.54 -8.85 -22.69
CA ARG A 162 11.72 -9.05 -21.49
C ARG A 162 10.64 -7.97 -21.33
N LEU A 163 10.93 -6.72 -21.71
CA LEU A 163 9.96 -5.62 -21.72
C LEU A 163 8.83 -5.88 -22.72
N TRP A 164 9.17 -6.29 -23.95
CA TRP A 164 8.17 -6.71 -24.93
C TRP A 164 7.31 -7.85 -24.40
N ALA A 165 7.92 -8.87 -23.81
CA ALA A 165 7.21 -10.01 -23.24
C ALA A 165 6.28 -9.58 -22.09
N TYR A 166 6.74 -8.73 -21.18
CA TYR A 166 5.94 -8.20 -20.08
C TYR A 166 4.71 -7.43 -20.58
N LEU A 167 4.91 -6.47 -21.49
CA LEU A 167 3.80 -5.67 -22.05
C LEU A 167 2.80 -6.54 -22.82
N THR A 168 3.30 -7.53 -23.57
CA THR A 168 2.45 -8.49 -24.29
C THR A 168 1.61 -9.33 -23.33
N ILE A 169 2.21 -9.86 -22.27
CA ILE A 169 1.53 -10.64 -21.22
C ILE A 169 0.41 -9.81 -20.56
N GLU A 170 0.70 -8.59 -20.13
CA GLU A 170 -0.30 -7.73 -19.48
C GLU A 170 -1.49 -7.43 -20.42
N GLN A 171 -1.21 -7.11 -21.70
CA GLN A 171 -2.27 -6.86 -22.68
C GLN A 171 -3.11 -8.11 -23.00
N LEU A 172 -2.50 -9.29 -23.05
CA LEU A 172 -3.23 -10.55 -23.22
C LEU A 172 -4.11 -10.86 -21.99
N LEU A 173 -3.62 -10.57 -20.78
CA LEU A 173 -4.40 -10.70 -19.55
C LEU A 173 -5.61 -9.75 -19.55
N GLU A 174 -5.45 -8.49 -19.95
CA GLU A 174 -6.56 -7.54 -20.11
C GLU A 174 -7.60 -8.04 -21.12
N LYS A 175 -7.17 -8.49 -22.31
CA LYS A 175 -8.06 -9.06 -23.33
C LYS A 175 -8.83 -10.27 -22.81
N ARG A 176 -8.15 -11.15 -22.06
CA ARG A 176 -8.75 -12.34 -21.42
C ARG A 176 -9.83 -11.97 -20.40
N HIS A 177 -9.75 -10.79 -19.76
CA HIS A 177 -10.76 -10.34 -18.80
C HIS A 177 -12.07 -9.91 -19.49
N VAL A 178 -11.99 -9.40 -20.72
CA VAL A 178 -13.14 -8.88 -21.47
C VAL A 178 -13.82 -9.96 -22.33
N THR A 179 -13.05 -10.79 -23.02
CA THR A 179 -13.57 -11.75 -24.02
C THR A 179 -13.76 -13.16 -23.45
N ARG A 180 -14.93 -13.77 -23.73
CA ARG A 180 -15.23 -15.17 -23.31
C ARG A 180 -14.84 -16.22 -24.36
N GLU A 181 -15.01 -15.91 -25.64
CA GLU A 181 -14.86 -16.88 -26.75
C GLU A 181 -13.39 -17.25 -27.02
N GLU A 182 -12.44 -16.34 -26.77
CA GLU A 182 -11.01 -16.55 -27.03
C GLU A 182 -10.20 -16.85 -25.76
N LYS A 183 -10.90 -17.03 -24.62
CA LYS A 183 -10.26 -17.09 -23.30
C LYS A 183 -9.23 -18.22 -23.19
N GLU A 184 -9.50 -19.37 -23.80
CA GLU A 184 -8.61 -20.54 -23.75
C GLU A 184 -7.32 -20.30 -24.54
N ASN A 185 -7.44 -19.78 -25.77
CA ASN A 185 -6.28 -19.44 -26.60
C ASN A 185 -5.40 -18.38 -25.94
N LEU A 186 -6.01 -17.31 -25.41
CA LEU A 186 -5.31 -16.25 -24.67
C LEU A 186 -4.62 -16.80 -23.41
N THR A 187 -5.25 -17.75 -22.72
CA THR A 187 -4.66 -18.39 -21.53
C THR A 187 -3.43 -19.22 -21.91
N ALA A 188 -3.49 -19.97 -23.01
CA ALA A 188 -2.38 -20.76 -23.50
C ALA A 188 -1.19 -19.88 -23.91
N GLU A 189 -1.45 -18.78 -24.63
CA GLU A 189 -0.42 -17.83 -25.06
C GLU A 189 0.26 -17.12 -23.89
N VAL A 190 -0.52 -16.64 -22.90
CA VAL A 190 0.05 -16.04 -21.70
C VAL A 190 0.89 -17.06 -20.91
N LEU A 191 0.42 -18.31 -20.80
CA LEU A 191 1.16 -19.35 -20.11
C LEU A 191 2.50 -19.64 -20.80
N ASP A 192 2.50 -19.78 -22.12
CA ASP A 192 3.72 -20.01 -22.91
C ASP A 192 4.74 -18.89 -22.73
N LEU A 193 4.31 -17.63 -22.89
CA LEU A 193 5.18 -16.46 -22.68
C LEU A 193 5.66 -16.35 -21.22
N SER A 194 4.78 -16.60 -20.24
CA SER A 194 5.13 -16.54 -18.82
C SER A 194 6.20 -17.56 -18.47
N LEU A 195 6.09 -18.80 -18.97
CA LEU A 195 7.07 -19.86 -18.75
C LEU A 195 8.39 -19.57 -19.49
N LYS A 196 8.30 -19.13 -20.76
CA LYS A 196 9.48 -18.80 -21.59
C LYS A 196 10.34 -17.72 -20.93
N TYR A 197 9.73 -16.64 -20.44
CA TYR A 197 10.44 -15.50 -19.83
C TYR A 197 10.55 -15.58 -18.30
N LYS A 198 10.03 -16.65 -17.69
CA LYS A 198 10.05 -16.92 -16.25
C LYS A 198 9.37 -15.83 -15.42
N PHE A 199 8.24 -15.31 -15.92
CA PHE A 199 7.41 -14.38 -15.16
C PHE A 199 6.45 -15.16 -14.26
N VAL A 200 6.31 -14.69 -13.01
CA VAL A 200 5.22 -15.08 -12.12
C VAL A 200 4.02 -14.20 -12.46
N THR A 201 3.00 -14.81 -13.06
CA THR A 201 1.78 -14.15 -13.54
C THR A 201 0.57 -14.81 -12.87
N PRO A 202 -0.69 -14.35 -13.08
CA PRO A 202 -1.85 -15.03 -12.51
C PRO A 202 -2.05 -16.46 -13.05
N LEU A 203 -1.23 -16.90 -14.01
CA LEU A 203 -1.24 -18.24 -14.60
C LEU A 203 0.02 -19.06 -14.30
N THR A 204 1.00 -18.52 -13.57
CA THR A 204 2.26 -19.20 -13.24
C THR A 204 2.69 -18.95 -11.79
N SER A 205 3.32 -19.96 -11.20
CA SER A 205 3.78 -19.96 -9.81
C SER A 205 5.28 -20.27 -9.76
N MET A 206 6.02 -19.63 -8.86
CA MET A 206 7.39 -20.02 -8.55
C MET A 206 7.41 -20.92 -7.31
N VAL A 207 7.98 -22.12 -7.46
CA VAL A 207 8.08 -23.10 -6.37
C VAL A 207 9.53 -23.19 -5.92
N VAL A 208 9.76 -22.95 -4.62
CA VAL A 208 11.06 -23.05 -3.96
C VAL A 208 11.08 -24.31 -3.11
N THR A 209 11.88 -25.29 -3.52
CA THR A 209 12.09 -26.55 -2.78
C THR A 209 13.32 -26.44 -1.90
N LYS A 210 13.22 -26.94 -0.66
CA LYS A 210 14.37 -27.11 0.24
C LYS A 210 15.04 -28.48 -0.01
N PRO A 211 16.35 -28.63 0.28
CA PRO A 211 17.02 -29.94 0.25
C PRO A 211 16.37 -30.93 1.24
N GLU A 212 16.47 -32.24 0.95
CA GLU A 212 15.68 -33.36 1.51
C GLU A 212 15.69 -33.54 3.06
N ASP A 213 16.46 -32.75 3.80
CA ASP A 213 16.67 -32.90 5.26
C ASP A 213 15.80 -31.97 6.14
N TYR A 214 14.85 -31.22 5.57
CA TYR A 214 13.90 -30.40 6.32
C TYR A 214 12.48 -30.63 5.80
N ASP A 215 11.49 -30.61 6.71
CA ASP A 215 10.06 -30.81 6.45
C ASP A 215 9.61 -30.29 5.07
N ASN A 216 8.94 -31.16 4.30
CA ASN A 216 8.53 -31.01 2.90
C ASN A 216 7.47 -29.90 2.66
N GLN A 217 7.74 -28.67 3.11
CA GLN A 217 6.93 -27.50 2.76
C GLN A 217 7.68 -26.69 1.70
N ALA A 218 7.26 -26.87 0.45
CA ALA A 218 7.73 -26.04 -0.65
C ALA A 218 7.15 -24.62 -0.51
N GLY A 219 7.98 -23.60 -0.64
CA GLY A 219 7.52 -22.21 -0.71
C GLY A 219 6.91 -21.96 -2.08
N ILE A 220 5.70 -21.40 -2.14
CA ILE A 220 5.02 -21.04 -3.40
C ILE A 220 4.90 -19.51 -3.45
N ALA A 221 5.35 -18.91 -4.55
CA ALA A 221 5.20 -17.49 -4.81
C ALA A 221 4.32 -17.27 -6.05
N ASP A 222 3.16 -16.65 -5.84
CA ASP A 222 2.13 -16.38 -6.86
C ASP A 222 1.90 -14.88 -7.05
N LYS A 223 1.44 -14.47 -8.25
CA LYS A 223 0.96 -13.10 -8.49
C LYS A 223 -0.49 -12.98 -8.01
N THR A 224 -0.73 -12.13 -7.01
CA THR A 224 -2.08 -11.84 -6.50
C THR A 224 -2.94 -11.18 -7.59
N THR A 225 -4.21 -11.57 -7.69
CA THR A 225 -5.16 -10.98 -8.65
C THR A 225 -6.04 -9.94 -7.95
N GLU A 226 -6.28 -8.80 -8.58
CA GLU A 226 -7.19 -7.78 -8.05
C GLU A 226 -8.63 -8.31 -8.09
N GLY A 227 -9.17 -8.70 -6.93
CA GLY A 227 -10.47 -9.36 -6.79
C GLY A 227 -10.42 -10.74 -6.11
N ILE A 228 -9.23 -11.33 -5.95
CA ILE A 228 -9.00 -12.33 -4.92
C ILE A 228 -8.49 -11.55 -3.72
N ASP A 229 -9.39 -11.31 -2.77
CA ASP A 229 -9.04 -10.76 -1.48
C ASP A 229 -7.85 -11.57 -0.93
N ILE A 230 -6.87 -10.92 -0.29
CA ILE A 230 -5.85 -11.64 0.49
C ILE A 230 -6.56 -12.57 1.50
N PHE A 231 -7.77 -12.17 1.91
CA PHE A 231 -8.73 -12.99 2.66
C PHE A 231 -9.23 -14.25 1.92
N THR A 232 -9.46 -14.19 0.61
CA THR A 232 -9.94 -15.32 -0.21
C THR A 232 -8.80 -16.31 -0.52
N LEU A 233 -7.56 -15.84 -0.69
CA LEU A 233 -6.38 -16.71 -0.83
C LEU A 233 -6.09 -17.47 0.48
N ALA A 234 -6.30 -16.82 1.63
CA ALA A 234 -6.25 -17.46 2.95
C ALA A 234 -7.39 -18.50 3.16
N LEU A 235 -8.56 -18.29 2.54
CA LEU A 235 -9.70 -19.22 2.59
C LEU A 235 -9.59 -20.41 1.62
N LEU A 236 -8.78 -20.31 0.57
CA LEU A 236 -8.58 -21.36 -0.44
C LEU A 236 -7.28 -22.16 -0.27
N ALA A 237 -6.44 -21.81 0.70
CA ALA A 237 -5.33 -22.66 1.11
C ALA A 237 -5.88 -24.04 1.57
N PRO A 238 -5.25 -25.17 1.17
CA PRO A 238 -5.73 -26.48 1.57
C PRO A 238 -5.78 -26.58 3.09
N ARG A 239 -6.95 -26.99 3.58
CA ARG A 239 -7.33 -27.16 5.00
C ARG A 239 -6.25 -27.88 5.82
N TYR A 240 -5.34 -27.13 6.40
CA TYR A 240 -4.63 -27.52 7.62
C TYR A 240 -4.34 -26.25 8.41
N LEU A 241 -5.34 -25.73 9.08
CA LEU A 241 -5.16 -25.03 10.35
C LEU A 241 -6.52 -24.89 11.02
N HIS A 242 -6.55 -25.30 12.28
CA HIS A 242 -7.73 -25.43 13.11
C HIS A 242 -8.36 -24.06 13.38
N VAL A 243 -9.69 -24.01 13.32
CA VAL A 243 -10.52 -22.89 13.77
C VAL A 243 -10.22 -22.56 15.23
N ASP A 244 -9.84 -21.31 15.52
CA ASP A 244 -10.46 -20.59 16.65
C ASP A 244 -10.87 -19.17 16.25
N GLU A 245 -12.13 -18.87 16.55
CA GLU A 245 -12.75 -17.55 16.45
C GLU A 245 -12.01 -16.58 17.38
N HIS A 246 -11.76 -15.32 16.98
CA HIS A 246 -11.85 -14.07 17.75
C HIS A 246 -11.50 -12.88 16.80
N PRO A 247 -12.11 -11.68 16.93
CA PRO A 247 -12.21 -10.72 15.83
C PRO A 247 -11.47 -9.41 16.09
N HIS A 248 -10.22 -9.25 15.64
CA HIS A 248 -9.57 -7.93 15.51
C HIS A 248 -8.63 -7.92 14.30
N LYS A 249 -9.00 -7.18 13.25
CA LYS A 249 -8.17 -6.95 12.06
C LYS A 249 -7.42 -5.63 12.23
N THR A 250 -6.14 -5.70 12.58
CA THR A 250 -5.22 -4.56 12.55
C THR A 250 -4.67 -4.40 11.13
N LEU A 251 -4.76 -3.19 10.56
CA LEU A 251 -4.29 -2.85 9.22
C LEU A 251 -2.77 -2.67 9.25
N ASN A 252 -2.01 -3.62 8.69
CA ASN A 252 -0.56 -3.47 8.50
C ASN A 252 -0.29 -2.54 7.30
N LEU A 253 -0.15 -1.24 7.57
CA LEU A 253 0.42 -0.27 6.65
C LEU A 253 1.95 -0.26 6.83
N CYS A 254 2.69 -0.33 5.72
CA CYS A 254 4.14 -0.13 5.58
C CYS A 254 5.04 -1.40 5.51
N ILE A 255 5.35 -1.83 4.28
CA ILE A 255 6.65 -2.42 3.93
C ILE A 255 7.20 -1.59 2.75
N THR A 256 8.10 -0.64 3.01
CA THR A 256 8.89 0.02 1.97
C THR A 256 10.28 -0.65 1.92
N LYS A 257 10.64 -1.19 0.75
CA LYS A 257 11.85 -2.00 0.52
C LYS A 257 13.18 -1.23 0.52
N GLN A 258 13.24 -0.03 1.09
CA GLN A 258 14.47 0.77 1.08
C GLN A 258 14.72 1.30 2.50
N THR A 259 15.71 0.69 3.17
CA THR A 259 16.15 0.83 4.58
C THR A 259 15.28 0.09 5.62
N PRO A 260 15.87 -0.68 6.56
CA PRO A 260 15.13 -1.35 7.63
C PRO A 260 14.69 -0.30 8.66
N VAL A 261 13.55 0.33 8.42
CA VAL A 261 12.91 1.23 9.38
C VAL A 261 12.03 0.40 10.30
N ILE A 262 12.31 0.45 11.62
CA ILE A 262 11.46 -0.18 12.63
C ILE A 262 10.26 0.75 12.89
N CYS A 263 9.05 0.27 12.58
CA CYS A 263 7.80 1.00 12.73
C CYS A 263 6.96 0.40 13.87
N PHE A 264 6.28 1.26 14.62
CA PHE A 264 5.39 0.89 15.73
C PHE A 264 4.00 1.43 15.44
N THR A 265 3.00 0.59 15.65
CA THR A 265 1.59 0.94 15.49
C THR A 265 0.84 0.69 16.79
N VAL A 266 -0.06 1.62 17.13
CA VAL A 266 -0.99 1.47 18.25
C VAL A 266 -2.35 1.97 17.80
N ASP A 267 -3.31 1.05 17.71
CA ASP A 267 -4.70 1.34 17.37
C ASP A 267 -5.59 0.33 18.09
N GLY A 268 -6.44 0.79 19.01
CA GLY A 268 -7.22 -0.08 19.90
C GLY A 268 -6.57 -0.38 21.27
N ASP A 269 -7.05 -1.43 21.95
CA ASP A 269 -6.89 -1.61 23.40
C ASP A 269 -5.51 -2.10 23.86
N PRO A 270 -4.59 -1.23 24.33
CA PRO A 270 -3.31 -1.01 23.65
C PRO A 270 -2.58 -2.33 23.36
N HIS A 271 -2.69 -2.79 22.12
CA HIS A 271 -1.81 -3.81 21.55
C HIS A 271 -0.74 -3.09 20.73
N PHE A 272 0.51 -3.46 20.93
CA PHE A 272 1.63 -2.96 20.12
C PHE A 272 2.08 -4.07 19.21
N ILE A 273 2.25 -3.74 17.94
CA ILE A 273 2.92 -4.60 16.98
C ILE A 273 4.28 -3.98 16.69
N ILE A 274 5.33 -4.76 16.97
CA ILE A 274 6.72 -4.38 16.72
C ILE A 274 7.24 -5.26 15.60
N SER A 275 7.46 -4.69 14.44
CA SER A 275 8.16 -5.41 13.36
C SER A 275 9.64 -5.54 13.70
N VAL A 276 10.22 -6.73 13.53
CA VAL A 276 11.66 -6.98 13.67
C VAL A 276 12.20 -7.46 12.32
N PRO A 277 12.55 -6.53 11.40
CA PRO A 277 12.89 -6.87 10.02
C PRO A 277 14.06 -7.86 9.88
N GLN A 278 15.00 -7.83 10.83
CA GLN A 278 16.18 -8.70 10.84
C GLN A 278 15.85 -10.18 11.07
N LYS A 279 14.68 -10.47 11.64
CA LYS A 279 14.21 -11.83 11.93
C LYS A 279 13.00 -12.20 11.07
N GLU A 280 12.56 -11.30 10.18
CA GLU A 280 11.31 -11.43 9.41
C GLU A 280 10.08 -11.77 10.28
N ASP A 281 10.06 -11.28 11.52
CA ASP A 281 9.03 -11.61 12.53
C ASP A 281 8.44 -10.33 13.14
N ALA A 282 7.33 -10.46 13.88
CA ALA A 282 6.69 -9.37 14.60
C ALA A 282 6.36 -9.77 16.04
N ILE A 283 6.63 -8.86 16.98
CA ILE A 283 6.30 -9.05 18.40
C ILE A 283 5.01 -8.28 18.70
N CYS A 284 3.99 -9.00 19.15
CA CYS A 284 2.73 -8.43 19.61
C CYS A 284 2.68 -8.49 21.14
N PHE A 285 2.35 -7.38 21.80
CA PHE A 285 2.08 -7.41 23.24
C PHE A 285 0.97 -6.44 23.63
N ASN A 286 0.24 -6.83 24.66
CA ASN A 286 -0.90 -6.08 25.18
C ASN A 286 -0.47 -5.33 26.42
N ILE A 287 -1.02 -4.14 26.61
CA ILE A 287 -0.97 -3.44 27.87
C ILE A 287 -2.25 -3.73 28.63
N ASN A 288 -2.10 -4.33 29.81
CA ASN A 288 -3.21 -4.65 30.71
C ASN A 288 -3.28 -3.68 31.90
N GLU A 289 -2.91 -2.41 31.68
CA GLU A 289 -2.92 -1.35 32.69
C GLU A 289 -4.31 -0.71 32.79
N LYS A 290 -4.56 0.08 33.84
CA LYS A 290 -5.90 0.58 34.14
C LYS A 290 -6.16 1.94 33.49
N PRO A 291 -7.43 2.29 33.22
CA PRO A 291 -7.80 3.65 32.87
C PRO A 291 -7.24 4.66 33.90
N GLY A 292 -6.58 5.71 33.40
CA GLY A 292 -5.89 6.73 34.19
C GLY A 292 -4.38 6.51 34.34
N ASP A 293 -3.87 5.30 34.03
CA ASP A 293 -2.43 5.05 34.07
C ASP A 293 -1.71 5.79 32.94
N VAL A 294 -0.54 6.34 33.26
CA VAL A 294 0.31 7.07 32.33
C VAL A 294 1.55 6.26 32.01
N LEU A 295 1.71 5.93 30.74
CA LEU A 295 2.75 5.08 30.21
C LEU A 295 3.87 5.92 29.60
N SER A 296 5.11 5.61 29.95
CA SER A 296 6.30 6.18 29.30
C SER A 296 6.60 5.39 28.03
N LEU A 297 6.14 5.89 26.88
CA LEU A 297 6.25 5.20 25.60
C LEU A 297 7.65 5.34 25.00
N ILE A 298 8.18 6.57 24.97
CA ILE A 298 9.50 6.87 24.39
C ILE A 298 10.21 7.87 25.31
N ASN A 299 11.46 7.60 25.64
CA ASN A 299 12.34 8.53 26.34
C ASN A 299 13.73 8.46 25.72
N ASP A 300 14.13 9.53 25.03
CA ASP A 300 15.45 9.66 24.43
C ASP A 300 16.23 10.79 25.13
N PRO A 301 17.21 10.46 26.00
CA PRO A 301 17.97 11.47 26.72
C PRO A 301 18.86 12.32 25.81
N VAL A 302 19.24 11.82 24.63
CA VAL A 302 20.19 12.51 23.73
C VAL A 302 19.48 13.55 22.87
N THR A 303 18.31 13.21 22.31
CA THR A 303 17.48 14.19 21.57
C THR A 303 16.57 15.01 22.49
N GLY A 304 16.40 14.57 23.74
CA GLY A 304 15.55 15.20 24.74
C GLY A 304 14.06 14.95 24.51
N ILE A 305 13.70 14.06 23.59
CA ILE A 305 12.33 13.72 23.23
C ILE A 305 11.74 12.75 24.25
N THR A 306 10.57 13.08 24.77
CA THR A 306 9.77 12.19 25.62
C THR A 306 8.35 12.09 25.11
N VAL A 307 7.80 10.87 25.07
CA VAL A 307 6.41 10.59 24.68
C VAL A 307 5.75 9.77 25.78
N ASN A 308 4.65 10.30 26.33
CA ASN A 308 3.83 9.63 27.32
C ASN A 308 2.40 9.49 26.82
N GLY A 309 1.72 8.41 27.19
CA GLY A 309 0.31 8.19 26.87
C GLY A 309 -0.51 7.84 28.11
N GLU A 310 -1.63 8.52 28.29
CA GLU A 310 -2.60 8.28 29.37
C GLU A 310 -3.74 7.42 28.84
N LEU A 311 -4.02 6.33 29.55
CA LEU A 311 -5.06 5.38 29.19
C LEU A 311 -6.45 5.85 29.63
N ILE A 312 -7.47 5.57 28.84
CA ILE A 312 -8.89 5.79 29.13
C ILE A 312 -9.66 4.49 28.93
N GLY A 313 -10.69 4.24 29.71
CA GLY A 313 -11.55 3.06 29.53
C GLY A 313 -12.74 3.32 28.63
N ASP A 314 -13.59 2.31 28.45
CA ASP A 314 -14.92 2.48 27.84
C ASP A 314 -15.82 3.49 28.61
N LYS A 315 -16.81 4.06 27.90
CA LYS A 315 -17.80 5.05 28.44
C LYS A 315 -18.61 4.54 29.63
N ARG A 316 -18.78 3.22 29.77
CA ARG A 316 -19.48 2.59 30.89
C ARG A 316 -18.54 1.56 31.51
N ALA A 317 -18.33 1.65 32.82
CA ALA A 317 -17.69 0.59 33.58
C ALA A 317 -18.60 -0.66 33.46
N ASN A 318 -18.12 -1.68 32.77
CA ASN A 318 -18.86 -2.92 32.63
C ASN A 318 -18.59 -3.74 33.90
N SER A 319 -19.54 -3.73 34.83
CA SER A 319 -19.41 -4.42 36.13
C SER A 319 -19.22 -5.93 36.02
N ASP A 320 -19.52 -6.49 34.84
CA ASP A 320 -19.58 -7.95 34.59
C ASP A 320 -18.45 -8.47 33.68
N ALA A 321 -17.49 -7.64 33.26
CA ALA A 321 -16.35 -8.06 32.45
C ALA A 321 -15.05 -8.09 33.29
N ASN A 322 -14.38 -9.25 33.34
CA ASN A 322 -13.11 -9.42 34.09
C ASN A 322 -11.93 -8.60 33.53
N SER A 323 -12.07 -7.93 32.39
CA SER A 323 -11.09 -6.99 31.82
C SER A 323 -11.82 -5.86 31.12
N GLN A 324 -11.49 -4.61 31.46
CA GLN A 324 -12.01 -3.41 30.79
C GLN A 324 -11.01 -2.98 29.71
N ASN A 325 -11.49 -2.75 28.50
CA ASN A 325 -10.65 -2.27 27.42
C ASN A 325 -10.16 -0.83 27.70
N THR A 326 -8.91 -0.55 27.40
CA THR A 326 -8.22 0.72 27.61
C THR A 326 -7.60 1.28 26.34
N TYR A 327 -7.72 2.58 26.09
CA TYR A 327 -7.24 3.22 24.88
C TYR A 327 -6.39 4.45 25.23
N PHE A 328 -5.56 4.96 24.33
CA PHE A 328 -4.91 6.25 24.58
C PHE A 328 -5.92 7.39 24.43
N GLY A 329 -6.26 8.04 25.54
CA GLY A 329 -7.12 9.22 25.53
C GLY A 329 -6.34 10.52 25.39
N LYS A 330 -5.06 10.48 25.78
CA LYS A 330 -4.20 11.65 25.79
C LYS A 330 -2.75 11.27 25.58
N LEU A 331 -2.09 12.00 24.69
CA LEU A 331 -0.67 11.84 24.36
C LEU A 331 0.07 13.13 24.69
N GLY A 332 1.19 13.01 25.40
CA GLY A 332 2.09 14.12 25.71
C GLY A 332 3.43 13.89 25.03
N ILE A 333 3.82 14.80 24.14
CA ILE A 333 5.11 14.79 23.45
C ILE A 333 5.87 16.03 23.87
N ALA A 334 7.09 15.90 24.38
CA ALA A 334 7.90 17.02 24.80
C ALA A 334 9.33 16.90 24.31
N ASN A 335 9.97 18.04 24.10
CA ASN A 335 11.42 18.13 23.89
C ASN A 335 12.03 19.03 24.97
N LYS A 336 12.88 18.44 25.82
CA LYS A 336 13.51 19.13 26.94
C LYS A 336 14.41 20.28 26.51
N TYR A 337 15.14 20.13 25.40
CA TYR A 337 16.10 21.12 24.92
C TYR A 337 15.43 22.31 24.24
N LEU A 338 14.29 22.06 23.57
CA LEU A 338 13.50 23.11 22.92
C LEU A 338 12.49 23.78 23.88
N ASN A 339 12.33 23.27 25.09
CA ASN A 339 11.28 23.68 26.04
C ASN A 339 9.86 23.65 25.40
N LEU A 340 9.64 22.69 24.52
CA LEU A 340 8.40 22.49 23.78
C LEU A 340 7.61 21.32 24.36
N LYS A 341 6.30 21.50 24.53
CA LYS A 341 5.37 20.46 24.95
C LYS A 341 4.13 20.49 24.08
N VAL A 342 3.77 19.35 23.51
CA VAL A 342 2.54 19.13 22.74
C VAL A 342 1.68 18.15 23.51
N THR A 343 0.45 18.54 23.83
CA THR A 343 -0.54 17.69 24.47
C THR A 343 -1.70 17.49 23.51
N VAL A 344 -2.01 16.23 23.21
CA VAL A 344 -3.07 15.84 22.30
C VAL A 344 -4.10 15.03 23.06
N THR A 345 -5.37 15.38 22.88
CA THR A 345 -6.54 14.68 23.41
C THR A 345 -7.51 14.43 22.25
N SER A 346 -8.53 13.61 22.44
CA SER A 346 -9.59 13.45 21.44
C SER A 346 -10.37 14.75 21.13
N GLU A 347 -10.30 15.76 22.01
CA GLU A 347 -11.03 17.03 21.84
C GLU A 347 -10.16 18.17 21.29
N LYS A 348 -8.91 18.26 21.75
CA LYS A 348 -8.03 19.40 21.47
C LYS A 348 -6.55 19.01 21.39
N ILE A 349 -5.81 19.85 20.66
CA ILE A 349 -4.37 19.81 20.51
C ILE A 349 -3.82 21.09 21.14
N THR A 350 -2.87 20.98 22.05
CA THR A 350 -2.28 22.13 22.75
C THR A 350 -0.77 22.12 22.58
N ILE A 351 -0.22 23.24 22.16
CA ILE A 351 1.22 23.47 22.05
C ILE A 351 1.61 24.47 23.13
N GLN A 352 2.63 24.14 23.91
CA GLN A 352 3.25 25.02 24.87
C GLN A 352 4.72 25.22 24.50
N ASN A 353 5.09 26.47 24.24
CA ASN A 353 6.46 26.90 23.98
C ASN A 353 6.87 27.87 25.09
N GLY A 354 7.60 27.35 26.10
CA GLY A 354 7.85 28.09 27.33
C GLY A 354 6.57 28.51 28.05
N ASN A 355 6.30 29.83 28.07
CA ASN A 355 5.10 30.41 28.70
C ASN A 355 3.94 30.61 27.73
N GLU A 356 4.20 30.57 26.43
CA GLU A 356 3.16 30.73 25.41
C GLU A 356 2.42 29.41 25.21
N LYS A 357 1.09 29.49 25.13
CA LYS A 357 0.22 28.33 25.00
C LYS A 357 -0.80 28.59 23.89
N THR A 358 -0.78 27.74 22.88
CA THR A 358 -1.71 27.78 21.75
C THR A 358 -2.53 26.50 21.75
N ALA A 359 -3.84 26.62 21.48
CA ALA A 359 -4.74 25.48 21.40
C ALA A 359 -5.44 25.45 20.04
N PHE A 360 -5.61 24.24 19.53
CA PHE A 360 -6.29 23.90 18.30
C PHE A 360 -7.30 22.79 18.58
N THR A 361 -8.24 22.64 17.68
CA THR A 361 -9.23 21.58 17.63
C THR A 361 -8.95 20.66 16.44
N TRP A 362 -9.54 19.47 16.45
CA TRP A 362 -9.47 18.58 15.30
C TRP A 362 -10.24 19.08 14.07
N LEU A 363 -10.99 20.18 14.18
CA LEU A 363 -11.66 20.81 13.04
C LEU A 363 -10.76 21.79 12.28
N ASP A 364 -9.61 22.13 12.86
CA ASP A 364 -8.67 23.08 12.28
C ASP A 364 -7.75 22.39 11.24
N SER A 365 -7.41 23.12 10.18
CA SER A 365 -6.36 22.76 9.23
C SER A 365 -5.20 23.73 9.41
N VAL A 366 -4.10 23.25 9.97
CA VAL A 366 -2.98 24.12 10.40
C VAL A 366 -1.67 23.54 9.94
N THR A 367 -0.83 24.39 9.33
CA THR A 367 0.59 24.11 9.09
C THR A 367 1.39 25.14 9.87
N LEU A 368 2.05 24.69 10.93
CA LEU A 368 2.92 25.50 11.77
C LEU A 368 4.37 25.07 11.56
N GLN A 369 5.20 25.99 11.10
CA GLN A 369 6.64 25.83 11.02
C GLN A 369 7.29 26.91 11.88
N GLN A 370 7.97 26.48 12.94
CA GLN A 370 8.74 27.33 13.85
C GLN A 370 10.11 26.70 14.05
N GLU A 371 11.05 27.45 14.62
CA GLU A 371 12.39 26.95 14.91
C GLU A 371 12.32 25.71 15.83
N GLY A 372 12.75 24.56 15.30
CA GLY A 372 12.69 23.29 16.01
C GLY A 372 11.31 22.62 16.10
N LEU A 373 10.26 23.14 15.44
CA LEU A 373 8.93 22.53 15.43
C LEU A 373 8.25 22.61 14.07
N THR A 374 7.91 21.44 13.51
CA THR A 374 6.97 21.34 12.39
C THR A 374 5.74 20.59 12.87
N LEU A 375 4.57 21.22 12.76
CA LEU A 375 3.30 20.65 13.18
C LEU A 375 2.25 20.87 12.08
N ILE A 376 1.60 19.78 11.68
CA ILE A 376 0.55 19.77 10.65
C ILE A 376 -0.68 19.11 11.25
N ILE A 377 -1.77 19.86 11.40
CA ILE A 377 -3.08 19.34 11.80
C ILE A 377 -3.90 19.14 10.53
N ASN A 378 -4.22 17.88 10.24
CA ASN A 378 -5.14 17.51 9.17
C ASN A 378 -6.52 17.31 9.77
N LYS A 379 -7.45 18.20 9.39
CA LYS A 379 -8.84 18.23 9.87
C LYS A 379 -9.46 16.82 9.92
N GLU A 380 -10.03 16.48 11.07
CA GLU A 380 -10.75 15.23 11.39
C GLU A 380 -9.96 13.93 11.15
N LYS A 381 -8.64 14.02 10.91
CA LYS A 381 -7.81 12.87 10.51
C LYS A 381 -6.68 12.63 11.50
N ASN A 382 -5.65 13.47 11.46
CA ASN A 382 -4.40 13.22 12.16
C ASN A 382 -3.59 14.50 12.41
N LEU A 383 -2.63 14.37 13.29
CA LEU A 383 -1.60 15.36 13.60
C LEU A 383 -0.24 14.78 13.23
N VAL A 384 0.51 15.46 12.37
CA VAL A 384 1.91 15.14 12.08
C VAL A 384 2.80 16.13 12.82
N LEU A 385 3.77 15.62 13.56
CA LEU A 385 4.64 16.40 14.43
C LEU A 385 6.11 16.01 14.24
N SER A 386 6.99 16.99 14.08
CA SER A 386 8.44 16.81 14.10
C SER A 386 9.07 17.85 15.02
N MET A 387 9.95 17.42 15.92
CA MET A 387 10.67 18.29 16.86
C MET A 387 12.17 18.25 16.58
N GLY A 388 12.73 19.36 16.12
CA GLY A 388 14.13 19.51 15.70
C GLY A 388 14.52 18.53 14.58
N ASP A 389 15.77 18.10 14.61
CA ASP A 389 16.30 17.08 13.68
C ASP A 389 15.94 15.64 14.07
N GLY A 390 15.19 15.46 15.15
CA GLY A 390 14.80 14.17 15.73
C GLY A 390 13.66 13.45 15.01
N ALA A 391 13.06 12.46 15.69
CA ALA A 391 11.96 11.67 15.14
C ALA A 391 10.69 12.49 14.88
N SER A 392 9.92 12.03 13.88
CA SER A 392 8.59 12.54 13.56
C SER A 392 7.52 11.53 13.99
N PHE A 393 6.41 12.05 14.50
CA PHE A 393 5.28 11.32 15.04
C PHE A 393 4.01 11.64 14.25
N VAL A 394 3.14 10.65 14.10
CA VAL A 394 1.77 10.83 13.63
C VAL A 394 0.83 10.39 14.73
N ILE A 395 -0.11 11.26 15.10
CA ILE A 395 -1.18 10.96 16.03
C ILE A 395 -2.48 10.94 15.25
N VAL A 396 -3.18 9.81 15.27
CA VAL A 396 -4.46 9.62 14.57
C VAL A 396 -5.60 9.76 15.56
N LEU A 397 -6.67 10.47 15.17
CA LEU A 397 -7.91 10.51 15.93
C LEU A 397 -8.85 9.43 15.42
N HIS A 398 -9.21 8.48 16.29
CA HIS A 398 -10.23 7.48 16.00
C HIS A 398 -11.56 7.96 16.54
N GLN A 399 -12.43 8.41 15.64
CA GLN A 399 -13.76 8.89 15.98
C GLN A 399 -14.75 7.73 16.08
N VAL A 400 -15.34 7.57 17.25
CA VAL A 400 -16.40 6.60 17.50
C VAL A 400 -17.74 7.31 17.34
N TRP A 401 -18.73 6.60 16.78
CA TRP A 401 -20.08 7.15 16.62
C TRP A 401 -20.62 7.73 17.95
N LYS A 402 -21.12 8.97 17.93
CA LYS A 402 -21.49 9.72 19.15
C LYS A 402 -22.46 8.98 20.09
N LYS A 403 -23.36 8.16 19.54
CA LYS A 403 -24.34 7.35 20.29
C LYS A 403 -23.86 5.94 20.63
N HIS A 404 -22.60 5.61 20.35
CA HIS A 404 -22.06 4.29 20.63
C HIS A 404 -22.11 4.02 22.15
N PRO A 405 -22.68 2.86 22.56
CA PRO A 405 -23.01 2.61 23.97
C PRO A 405 -21.79 2.31 24.86
N LEU A 406 -20.67 1.89 24.25
CA LEU A 406 -19.48 1.39 24.95
C LEU A 406 -18.23 2.23 24.69
N HIS A 407 -17.75 2.31 23.44
CA HIS A 407 -16.53 3.04 23.11
C HIS A 407 -16.66 4.57 23.04
N GLN A 408 -15.53 5.25 23.23
CA GLN A 408 -15.32 6.69 23.06
C GLN A 408 -14.15 6.97 22.12
N ASP A 409 -14.04 8.19 21.63
CA ASP A 409 -12.94 8.63 20.77
C ASP A 409 -11.60 8.42 21.47
N PHE A 410 -10.62 7.91 20.72
CA PHE A 410 -9.29 7.61 21.22
C PHE A 410 -8.21 7.98 20.20
N LEU A 411 -6.96 7.87 20.62
CA LEU A 411 -5.79 8.28 19.84
C LEU A 411 -4.94 7.07 19.47
N GLY A 412 -4.45 7.05 18.23
CA GLY A 412 -3.38 6.18 17.76
C GLY A 412 -2.05 6.93 17.70
N LEU A 413 -0.92 6.25 17.97
CA LEU A 413 0.42 6.82 17.88
C LEU A 413 1.30 6.01 16.93
N TYR A 414 1.94 6.70 15.99
CA TYR A 414 2.83 6.13 14.99
C TYR A 414 4.14 6.90 14.89
N THR A 415 5.23 6.19 14.62
CA THR A 415 6.57 6.77 14.44
C THR A 415 7.04 6.64 12.99
N LEU A 416 7.38 7.75 12.32
CA LEU A 416 7.79 7.74 10.91
C LEU A 416 9.31 7.73 10.68
N LYS A 417 10.08 8.33 11.59
CA LYS A 417 11.55 8.46 11.48
C LYS A 417 12.24 8.03 12.77
N SER A 418 11.93 6.83 13.24
CA SER A 418 12.47 6.24 14.48
C SER A 418 14.00 6.18 14.50
N HIS A 419 14.65 5.97 13.35
CA HIS A 419 16.12 5.95 13.20
C HIS A 419 16.83 7.27 13.60
N LYS A 420 16.08 8.37 13.79
CA LYS A 420 16.64 9.65 14.25
C LYS A 420 16.69 9.78 15.77
N LEU A 421 16.16 8.81 16.50
CA LEU A 421 16.29 8.72 17.95
C LEU A 421 17.59 8.01 18.30
N SER A 422 18.19 8.38 19.43
CA SER A 422 19.52 7.87 19.80
C SER A 422 19.49 6.42 20.26
N GLU A 423 20.62 5.73 20.21
CA GLU A 423 20.84 4.39 20.77
C GLU A 423 20.48 4.28 22.28
N GLN A 424 20.40 5.41 23.00
CA GLN A 424 20.01 5.45 24.42
C GLN A 424 18.49 5.59 24.63
N THR A 425 17.73 5.53 23.54
CA THR A 425 16.27 5.61 23.58
C THR A 425 15.68 4.40 24.29
N HIS A 426 14.82 4.66 25.26
CA HIS A 426 14.14 3.66 26.07
C HIS A 426 12.68 4.06 26.28
N GLY A 427 12.01 3.46 27.26
CA GLY A 427 10.56 3.49 27.38
C GLY A 427 9.94 2.25 26.76
N LEU A 428 8.63 2.12 26.89
CA LEU A 428 7.91 0.91 26.51
C LEU A 428 8.13 0.55 25.03
N LEU A 429 8.07 1.55 24.15
CA LEU A 429 8.35 1.40 22.72
C LEU A 429 9.78 1.73 22.35
N GLY A 430 10.34 2.79 22.95
CA GLY A 430 11.64 3.32 22.55
C GLY A 430 12.78 2.31 22.64
N GLN A 431 12.68 1.35 23.57
CA GLN A 431 13.67 0.27 23.71
C GLN A 431 13.77 -0.67 22.50
N PHE A 432 12.78 -0.64 21.60
CA PHE A 432 12.69 -1.46 20.39
C PHE A 432 13.07 -0.72 19.11
N PHE A 433 13.43 0.58 19.20
CA PHE A 433 13.76 1.38 18.02
C PHE A 433 15.14 1.03 17.44
N HIS A 434 15.88 0.22 18.20
CA HIS A 434 17.17 -0.33 17.82
C HIS A 434 17.05 -1.84 17.66
N PRO A 435 17.94 -2.46 16.86
CA PRO A 435 18.00 -3.90 16.70
C PRO A 435 17.95 -4.63 18.04
N ILE A 436 16.95 -5.50 18.19
CA ILE A 436 16.87 -6.40 19.33
C ILE A 436 17.11 -7.81 18.81
N ASP A 437 18.04 -8.50 19.47
CA ASP A 437 18.18 -9.92 19.33
C ASP A 437 17.26 -10.63 20.35
N PHE A 438 16.45 -11.55 19.84
CA PHE A 438 15.66 -12.46 20.65
C PHE A 438 15.71 -13.85 20.02
N THR A 439 15.58 -14.87 20.87
CA THR A 439 15.54 -16.27 20.48
C THR A 439 14.26 -16.89 20.99
N ILE A 440 13.54 -17.63 20.15
CA ILE A 440 12.37 -18.39 20.55
C ILE A 440 12.78 -19.85 20.68
N LEU A 441 12.56 -20.42 21.85
CA LEU A 441 12.85 -21.79 22.21
C LEU A 441 11.56 -22.50 22.60
N GLU A 442 11.57 -23.83 22.45
CA GLU A 442 10.59 -24.77 23.03
C GLU A 442 9.12 -24.34 22.85
N ILE A 443 8.52 -24.70 21.71
CA ILE A 443 7.07 -24.62 21.56
C ILE A 443 6.44 -25.70 22.45
N HIS A 444 5.65 -25.28 23.44
CA HIS A 444 4.99 -26.15 24.39
C HIS A 444 3.48 -25.86 24.45
N PRO A 445 2.64 -26.82 24.88
CA PRO A 445 1.20 -26.59 25.00
C PRO A 445 0.89 -25.41 25.93
N GLY A 446 0.13 -24.44 25.44
CA GLY A 446 -0.35 -23.31 26.23
C GLY A 446 -1.65 -23.63 27.00
N SER A 447 -2.16 -22.64 27.74
CA SER A 447 -3.45 -22.79 28.46
C SER A 447 -4.65 -22.97 27.52
N ASP A 448 -4.53 -22.46 26.29
CA ASP A 448 -5.46 -22.68 25.20
C ASP A 448 -4.86 -23.71 24.23
N PRO A 449 -5.50 -24.87 24.01
CA PRO A 449 -4.99 -25.92 23.13
C PRO A 449 -4.73 -25.48 21.69
N LYS A 450 -5.31 -24.35 21.25
CA LYS A 450 -5.14 -23.81 19.89
C LYS A 450 -4.09 -22.69 19.81
N LYS A 451 -3.50 -22.32 20.95
CA LYS A 451 -2.46 -21.29 21.07
C LYS A 451 -1.26 -21.88 21.81
N PRO A 452 -0.32 -22.51 21.10
CA PRO A 452 0.88 -23.01 21.74
C PRO A 452 1.69 -21.84 22.29
N ASP A 453 2.27 -22.06 23.47
CA ASP A 453 3.19 -21.11 24.07
C ASP A 453 4.63 -21.47 23.64
N ALA A 454 5.53 -20.50 23.69
CA ALA A 454 6.94 -20.67 23.46
C ALA A 454 7.73 -19.82 24.44
N THR A 455 8.98 -20.18 24.68
CA THR A 455 9.89 -19.40 25.52
C THR A 455 10.70 -18.43 24.67
N MET A 456 10.41 -17.13 24.78
CA MET A 456 11.22 -16.08 24.17
C MET A 456 12.30 -15.61 25.13
N ILE A 457 13.56 -15.75 24.74
CA ILE A 457 14.70 -15.14 25.40
C ILE A 457 14.98 -13.78 24.75
N ILE A 458 14.83 -12.71 25.52
CA ILE A 458 15.13 -11.33 25.12
C ILE A 458 15.93 -10.64 26.22
N LYS A 459 17.09 -10.06 25.88
CA LYS A 459 17.97 -9.35 26.86
C LYS A 459 18.23 -10.18 28.14
N ASN A 460 18.53 -11.47 28.01
CA ASN A 460 18.74 -12.44 29.11
C ASN A 460 17.53 -12.66 30.04
N LYS A 461 16.31 -12.34 29.58
CA LYS A 461 15.06 -12.69 30.27
C LYS A 461 14.30 -13.71 29.46
N GLU A 462 13.78 -14.72 30.14
CA GLU A 462 12.84 -15.69 29.60
C GLU A 462 11.42 -15.17 29.78
N LEU A 463 10.66 -15.12 28.68
CA LEU A 463 9.27 -14.69 28.63
C LEU A 463 8.46 -15.78 27.92
N THR A 464 7.32 -16.15 28.49
CA THR A 464 6.34 -16.97 27.79
C THR A 464 5.63 -16.10 26.75
N VAL A 465 5.66 -16.52 25.49
CA VAL A 465 4.97 -15.86 24.38
C VAL A 465 4.06 -16.85 23.67
N THR A 466 2.97 -16.39 23.10
CA THR A 466 2.08 -17.23 22.28
C THR A 466 2.57 -17.24 20.83
N ARG A 467 2.57 -18.41 20.18
CA ARG A 467 3.03 -18.60 18.79
C ARG A 467 1.89 -18.97 17.84
#